data_AF-A0AAQ2G7K0-F1
#
_entry.id   AF-A0AAQ2G7K0-F1
#
_cell.length_a   1.000
_cell.length_b   1.000
_cell.length_c   1.000
_cell.angle_alpha   90.00
_cell.angle_beta   90.00
_cell.angle_gamma   90.00
#
_symmetry.space_group_name_H-M   'P 1'
#
loop_
_entity.id
_entity.type
_entity.pdbx_description
1 polymer ?
#
loop_
_entity_poly.entity_id
_entity_poly.type
_entity_poly.pdbx_seq_one_letter_code
_entity_poly.pdbx_strand_id
1 'polypeptide(L)'
;MTTFAAAERARLADLLLEKGPDAPTLCGGWSTRDLAAHLWLRESRPDAFAALFIPPLSRHLDRLTADTTRRDYAEVVREWAAGPSALNPMRAADRHVNAAE
;
A
#
# COMPACT_ATOMS: atom_id res chain seq x y z
N MET A 1 21.72 1.47 -7.11
CA MET A 1 21.62 0.16 -6.43
C MET A 1 20.18 -0.01 -5.98
N THR A 2 19.50 -1.05 -6.45
CA THR A 2 18.14 -1.40 -6.01
C THR A 2 18.25 -2.05 -4.64
N THR A 3 17.51 -1.56 -3.64
CA THR A 3 17.52 -2.16 -2.30
C THR A 3 16.78 -3.50 -2.31
N PHE A 4 17.06 -4.37 -1.33
CA PHE A 4 16.32 -5.63 -1.18
C PHE A 4 14.80 -5.38 -1.08
N ALA A 5 14.38 -4.39 -0.28
CA ALA A 5 12.98 -4.02 -0.15
C ALA A 5 12.34 -3.54 -1.47
N ALA A 6 13.08 -2.80 -2.30
CA ALA A 6 12.59 -2.39 -3.62
C ALA A 6 12.43 -3.57 -4.58
N ALA A 7 13.34 -4.56 -4.52
CA ALA A 7 13.25 -5.78 -5.31
C ALA A 7 12.05 -6.65 -4.89
N GLU A 8 11.82 -6.84 -3.58
CA GLU A 8 10.66 -7.58 -3.07
C GLU A 8 9.33 -6.89 -3.43
N ARG A 9 9.28 -5.55 -3.36
CA ARG A 9 8.11 -4.77 -3.78
C ARG A 9 7.78 -5.01 -5.26
N ALA A 10 8.79 -4.98 -6.13
CA ALA A 10 8.60 -5.24 -7.56
C ALA A 10 8.06 -6.66 -7.81
N ARG A 11 8.65 -7.68 -7.16
CA ARG A 11 8.19 -9.07 -7.27
C ARG A 11 6.75 -9.26 -6.80
N LEU A 12 6.38 -8.62 -5.69
CA LEU A 12 5.01 -8.67 -5.20
C LEU A 12 4.03 -7.97 -6.16
N ALA A 13 4.43 -6.84 -6.75
CA ALA A 13 3.62 -6.16 -7.75
C ALA A 13 3.38 -7.04 -8.99
N ASP A 14 4.41 -7.71 -9.48
CA ASP A 14 4.30 -8.64 -10.60
C ASP A 14 3.34 -9.80 -10.27
N LEU A 15 3.47 -10.37 -9.07
CA LEU A 15 2.57 -11.45 -8.61
C LEU A 15 1.11 -10.98 -8.51
N LEU A 16 0.87 -9.79 -7.98
CA LEU A 16 -0.46 -9.19 -7.89
C LEU A 16 -1.08 -9.05 -9.29
N LEU A 17 -0.32 -8.47 -10.24
CA LEU A 17 -0.77 -8.31 -11.62
C LEU A 17 -1.03 -9.66 -12.31
N GLU A 18 -0.21 -10.68 -12.06
CA GLU A 18 -0.39 -12.03 -12.60
C GLU A 18 -1.68 -12.69 -12.08
N LYS A 19 -1.99 -12.55 -10.79
CA LYS A 19 -3.17 -13.19 -10.19
C LYS A 19 -4.47 -12.46 -10.48
N GLY A 20 -4.40 -11.16 -10.79
CA GLY A 20 -5.58 -10.33 -11.03
C GLY A 20 -6.35 -10.01 -9.75
N PRO A 21 -7.35 -9.11 -9.81
CA PRO A 21 -7.94 -8.44 -8.64
C PRO A 21 -8.78 -9.32 -7.70
N ASP A 22 -9.34 -10.42 -8.20
CA ASP A 22 -10.31 -11.23 -7.47
C ASP A 22 -9.68 -12.49 -6.82
N ALA A 23 -8.37 -12.69 -7.01
CA ALA A 23 -7.67 -13.83 -6.45
C ALA A 23 -7.60 -13.74 -4.91
N PRO A 24 -7.78 -14.88 -4.20
CA PRO A 24 -7.68 -14.90 -2.75
C PRO A 24 -6.23 -14.71 -2.28
N THR A 25 -6.07 -14.08 -1.12
CA THR A 25 -4.78 -13.96 -0.44
C THR A 25 -4.70 -14.87 0.78
N LEU A 26 -3.51 -14.98 1.37
CA LEU A 26 -3.33 -15.64 2.68
C LEU A 26 -3.88 -14.81 3.85
N CYS A 27 -4.18 -13.53 3.61
CA CYS A 27 -4.91 -12.69 4.55
C CYS A 27 -6.39 -13.06 4.44
N GLY A 28 -6.89 -13.83 5.41
CA GLY A 28 -8.24 -14.40 5.36
C GLY A 28 -9.31 -13.37 4.98
N GLY A 29 -10.11 -13.68 3.96
CA GLY A 29 -11.19 -12.84 3.47
C GLY A 29 -10.76 -11.68 2.55
N TRP A 30 -9.47 -11.50 2.28
CA TRP A 30 -8.98 -10.44 1.38
C TRP A 30 -8.69 -10.99 -0.01
N SER A 31 -9.19 -10.26 -1.01
CA SER A 31 -8.72 -10.37 -2.40
C SER A 31 -7.38 -9.66 -2.59
N THR A 32 -6.71 -9.93 -3.70
CA THR A 32 -5.51 -9.18 -4.10
C THR A 32 -5.81 -7.69 -4.31
N ARG A 33 -7.03 -7.31 -4.70
CA ARG A 33 -7.49 -5.91 -4.77
C ARG A 33 -7.50 -5.26 -3.39
N ASP A 34 -8.02 -5.95 -2.37
CA ASP A 34 -8.03 -5.45 -1.00
C ASP A 34 -6.61 -5.27 -0.47
N LEU A 35 -5.74 -6.24 -0.74
CA LEU A 35 -4.32 -6.17 -0.37
C LEU A 35 -3.60 -5.02 -1.08
N ALA A 36 -3.81 -4.84 -2.38
CA ALA A 36 -3.20 -3.74 -3.14
C ALA A 36 -3.67 -2.37 -2.63
N ALA A 37 -4.96 -2.21 -2.35
CA ALA A 37 -5.51 -1.00 -1.77
C ALA A 37 -4.91 -0.70 -0.39
N HIS A 38 -4.79 -1.73 0.47
CA HIS A 38 -4.18 -1.61 1.78
C HIS A 38 -2.71 -1.15 1.71
N LEU A 39 -1.91 -1.79 0.85
CA LEU A 39 -0.50 -1.45 0.66
C LEU A 39 -0.32 -0.02 0.13
N TRP A 40 -1.11 0.37 -0.87
CA TRP A 40 -1.08 1.71 -1.43
C TRP A 40 -1.47 2.77 -0.40
N LEU A 41 -2.52 2.54 0.39
CA LEU A 41 -2.96 3.47 1.44
C LEU A 41 -1.91 3.61 2.54
N ARG A 42 -1.31 2.50 2.98
CA ARG A 42 -0.25 2.50 4.00
C ARG A 42 0.96 3.33 3.59
N GLU A 43 1.36 3.25 2.32
CA GLU A 43 2.57 3.92 1.82
C GLU A 43 2.31 5.35 1.32
N SER A 44 1.14 5.63 0.75
CA SER A 44 0.79 6.95 0.19
C SER A 44 0.34 7.96 1.26
N ARG A 45 -0.17 7.48 2.39
CA ARG A 45 -0.82 8.30 3.42
C ARG A 45 -0.37 7.91 4.84
N PRO A 46 0.83 8.34 5.26
CA PRO A 46 1.30 8.14 6.64
C PRO A 46 0.41 8.87 7.65
N ASP A 47 -0.23 9.97 7.23
CA ASP A 47 -1.28 10.68 7.94
C ASP A 47 -2.49 9.76 8.22
N ALA A 48 -2.88 8.91 7.26
CA ALA A 48 -3.94 7.92 7.45
C ALA A 48 -3.50 6.72 8.32
N PHE A 49 -2.22 6.37 8.35
CA PHE A 49 -1.71 5.33 9.26
C PHE A 49 -1.57 5.85 10.70
N ALA A 50 -1.20 7.12 10.90
CA ALA A 50 -1.26 7.78 12.21
C ALA A 50 -2.70 7.83 12.75
N ALA A 51 -3.69 7.90 11.86
CA ALA A 51 -5.09 7.90 12.21
C ALA A 51 -5.63 6.55 12.72
N LEU A 52 -4.97 5.41 12.46
CA LEU A 52 -5.30 4.13 13.09
C LEU A 52 -5.12 4.18 14.63
N PHE A 53 -4.31 5.12 15.12
CA PHE A 53 -4.12 5.36 16.55
C PHE A 53 -5.10 6.43 17.11
N ILE A 54 -6.01 6.97 16.28
CA ILE A 54 -7.01 7.96 16.68
C ILE A 54 -8.42 7.43 16.32
N PRO A 55 -9.21 6.95 17.30
CA PRO A 55 -10.48 6.22 17.08
C PRO A 55 -11.55 6.83 16.15
N PRO A 56 -11.73 8.15 16.01
CA PRO A 56 -12.77 8.71 15.14
C PRO A 56 -12.44 8.65 13.63
N LEU A 57 -11.25 8.20 13.22
CA LEU A 57 -10.88 8.13 11.80
C LEU A 57 -11.16 6.77 11.11
N SER A 58 -11.77 5.80 11.80
CA SER A 58 -12.17 4.52 11.20
C SER A 58 -13.06 4.68 9.96
N ARG A 59 -14.09 5.54 10.03
CA ARG A 59 -14.96 5.87 8.89
C ARG A 59 -14.24 6.59 7.74
N HIS A 60 -13.10 7.22 8.02
CA HIS A 60 -12.27 7.81 6.99
C HIS A 60 -11.48 6.73 6.26
N LEU A 61 -10.89 5.78 7.01
CA LEU A 61 -10.17 4.63 6.46
C LEU A 61 -11.09 3.72 5.64
N ASP A 62 -12.33 3.49 6.09
CA ASP A 62 -13.33 2.71 5.35
C ASP A 62 -13.65 3.36 4.00
N ARG A 63 -13.85 4.69 3.99
CA ARG A 63 -14.08 5.45 2.75
C ARG A 63 -12.88 5.40 1.82
N LEU A 64 -11.68 5.62 2.34
CA LEU A 64 -10.45 5.55 1.56
C LEU A 64 -10.23 4.16 0.96
N THR A 65 -10.55 3.10 1.71
CA THR A 65 -10.47 1.73 1.24
C THR A 65 -11.51 1.48 0.14
N ALA A 66 -12.75 1.91 0.33
CA ALA A 66 -13.82 1.81 -0.67
C ALA A 66 -13.49 2.61 -1.95
N ASP A 67 -12.94 3.81 -1.82
CA ASP A 67 -12.55 4.64 -2.95
C ASP A 67 -11.37 4.02 -3.70
N THR A 68 -10.38 3.49 -2.98
CA THR A 68 -9.18 2.88 -3.58
C THR A 68 -9.51 1.56 -4.29
N THR A 69 -10.35 0.71 -3.69
CA THR A 69 -10.78 -0.55 -4.30
C THR A 69 -11.63 -0.35 -5.56
N ARG A 70 -12.26 0.82 -5.73
CA ARG A 70 -12.99 1.21 -6.96
C ARG A 70 -12.09 1.66 -8.11
N ARG A 71 -10.82 1.97 -7.85
CA ARG A 71 -9.85 2.37 -8.90
C ARG A 71 -9.48 1.18 -9.78
N ASP A 72 -8.82 1.48 -10.91
CA ASP A 72 -8.20 0.43 -11.72
C ASP A 72 -7.17 -0.32 -10.89
N TYR A 73 -7.33 -1.63 -10.82
CA TYR A 73 -6.50 -2.49 -9.99
C TYR A 73 -5.02 -2.40 -10.39
N ALA A 74 -4.76 -2.47 -11.70
CA ALA A 74 -3.41 -2.51 -12.21
C ALA A 74 -2.70 -1.16 -12.03
N GLU A 75 -3.45 -0.05 -12.13
CA GLU A 75 -2.96 1.29 -11.79
C GLU A 75 -2.55 1.39 -10.32
N VAL A 76 -3.41 0.96 -9.38
CA VAL A 76 -3.09 0.98 -7.93
C VAL A 76 -1.83 0.16 -7.63
N VAL A 77 -1.69 -1.02 -8.21
CA VAL A 77 -0.51 -1.88 -8.03
C VAL A 77 0.75 -1.21 -8.59
N ARG A 78 0.69 -0.64 -9.79
CA ARG A 78 1.85 0.04 -10.42
C ARG A 78 2.26 1.29 -9.66
N GLU A 79 1.31 2.09 -9.19
CA GLU A 79 1.59 3.26 -8.37
C GLU A 79 2.26 2.89 -7.05
N TRP A 80 1.74 1.86 -6.37
CA TRP A 80 2.38 1.37 -5.15
C TRP A 80 3.80 0.84 -5.43
N ALA A 81 3.98 0.08 -6.52
CA ALA A 81 5.27 -0.48 -6.92
C ALA A 81 6.31 0.59 -7.24
N ALA A 82 5.89 1.71 -7.83
CA ALA A 82 6.75 2.86 -8.11
C ALA A 82 7.28 3.54 -6.82
N GLY A 83 6.62 3.27 -5.69
CA GLY A 83 6.96 3.84 -4.39
C GLY A 83 6.52 5.30 -4.27
N PRO A 84 6.72 5.92 -3.10
CA PRO A 84 6.32 7.30 -2.87
C PRO A 84 7.04 8.24 -3.85
N SER A 85 6.27 9.13 -4.48
CA SER A 85 6.81 10.13 -5.41
C SER A 85 7.93 10.92 -4.74
N ALA A 86 8.90 11.42 -5.53
CA ALA A 86 10.03 12.18 -5.01
C ALA A 86 9.62 13.45 -4.22
N LEU A 87 8.36 13.89 -4.38
CA LEU A 87 7.76 15.04 -3.69
C LEU A 87 7.07 14.65 -2.37
N ASN A 88 7.04 13.37 -2.00
CA ASN A 88 6.44 12.91 -0.75
C ASN A 88 7.42 13.15 0.42
N PRO A 89 7.04 13.94 1.44
CA PRO A 89 7.89 14.24 2.61
C PRO A 89 8.37 12.99 3.38
N MET A 90 7.76 11.81 3.15
CA MET A 90 8.14 10.54 3.76
C MET A 90 9.45 9.94 3.29
N ARG A 91 9.94 10.30 2.10
CA ARG A 91 11.29 9.86 1.69
C ARG A 91 12.37 10.35 2.64
N ALA A 92 12.14 11.44 3.37
CA ALA A 92 13.04 11.91 4.42
C ALA A 92 12.97 11.07 5.71
N ALA A 93 11.85 10.37 5.97
CA ALA A 93 11.62 9.58 7.18
C ALA A 93 11.98 8.08 7.03
N ASP A 94 12.15 7.59 5.79
CA ASP A 94 12.44 6.18 5.48
C ASP A 94 13.74 5.65 6.14
N ARG A 95 14.68 6.57 6.43
CA ARG A 95 15.92 6.25 7.15
C ARG A 95 15.73 6.07 8.67
N HIS A 96 14.65 6.61 9.24
CA HIS A 96 14.40 6.60 10.68
C HIS A 96 13.40 5.53 11.11
N VAL A 97 12.50 5.11 10.23
CA VAL A 97 11.47 4.10 10.55
C VAL A 97 12.03 2.68 10.55
N ASN A 98 13.02 2.39 9.71
CA ASN A 98 13.68 1.06 9.64
C ASN A 98 14.82 0.88 10.68
N ALA A 99 14.97 1.80 11.63
CA ALA A 99 16.01 1.75 12.67
C ALA A 99 15.47 1.30 14.05
N ALA A 100 14.22 0.84 14.11
CA ALA A 100 13.55 0.41 15.34
C ALA A 100 13.20 -1.09 15.35
N GLU A 101 13.82 -1.90 14.49
CA GLU A 101 13.88 -3.37 14.63
C GLU A 101 15.28 -3.82 15.08
#